data_AF-R7PTY8-F1
#
_entry.id   AF-R7PTY8-F1
#
_cell.length_a   1.000
_cell.length_b   1.000
_cell.length_c   1.000
_cell.angle_alpha   90.00
_cell.angle_beta   90.00
_cell.angle_gamma   90.00
#
_symmetry.space_group_name_H-M   'P 1'
#
loop_
_entity.id
_entity.type
_entity.pdbx_description
1 polymer ?
#
loop_
_entity_poly.entity_id
_entity_poly.type
_entity_poly.pdbx_seq_one_letter_code
_entity_poly.pdbx_strand_id
1 'polypeptide(L)'
;MINISYDIKEYRKQLFDIANDGNVIVELGCHVGNTTKLILDKFDNVSIIAIDNSPEAIDKMEKLADEYSNLTFISGDVRRHEILLKAFRLTQSCDVLSVDLGGGYHPDTVFKVFYIWSSTFKPTHSLIRNKGLVDFCNSAAVSCEDFKSQEGHLESYIDEGIPPQIKEFELWTPSLRKK
;
A
#
# COMPACT_ATOMS: atom_id res chain seq x y z
N MET A 1 3.31 -12.40 5.63
CA MET A 1 1.90 -12.79 5.36
C MET A 1 1.08 -11.62 4.81
N ILE A 2 0.10 -11.86 3.93
CA ILE A 2 -0.79 -10.82 3.36
C ILE A 2 -2.14 -10.87 4.06
N ASN A 3 -2.54 -9.78 4.71
CA ASN A 3 -3.82 -9.62 5.38
C ASN A 3 -4.77 -8.80 4.50
N ILE A 4 -5.99 -9.30 4.27
CA ILE A 4 -7.00 -8.62 3.47
C ILE A 4 -8.24 -8.38 4.34
N SER A 5 -8.69 -7.13 4.41
CA SER A 5 -9.87 -6.72 5.17
C SER A 5 -10.64 -5.63 4.43
N TYR A 6 -11.84 -5.26 4.90
CA TYR A 6 -12.62 -4.15 4.35
C TYR A 6 -13.02 -3.13 5.41
N ASP A 7 -13.43 -3.63 6.58
CA ASP A 7 -13.73 -2.79 7.73
C ASP A 7 -12.46 -2.06 8.19
N ILE A 8 -12.56 -0.74 8.36
CA ILE A 8 -11.42 0.11 8.71
C ILE A 8 -10.89 -0.17 10.12
N LYS A 9 -11.73 -0.64 11.04
CA LYS A 9 -11.29 -0.97 12.40
C LYS A 9 -10.49 -2.26 12.39
N GLU A 10 -10.94 -3.27 11.64
CA GLU A 10 -10.19 -4.51 11.47
C GLU A 10 -8.88 -4.26 10.73
N TYR A 11 -8.89 -3.44 9.67
CA TYR A 11 -7.67 -3.03 8.97
C TYR A 11 -6.64 -2.38 9.91
N ARG A 12 -7.07 -1.41 10.72
CA ARG A 12 -6.19 -0.71 11.67
C ARG A 12 -5.72 -1.63 12.79
N LYS A 13 -6.58 -2.51 13.28
CA LYS A 13 -6.20 -3.52 14.28
C LYS A 13 -5.09 -4.41 13.72
N GLN A 14 -5.30 -4.98 12.53
CA GLN A 14 -4.29 -5.81 11.86
C GLN A 14 -2.97 -5.05 11.65
N LEU A 15 -3.04 -3.75 11.31
CA LEU A 15 -1.85 -2.89 11.22
C LEU A 15 -1.11 -2.78 12.54
N PHE A 16 -1.81 -2.52 13.64
CA PHE A 16 -1.20 -2.40 14.96
C PHE A 16 -0.72 -3.72 15.55
N ASP A 17 -1.24 -4.85 15.07
CA ASP A 17 -0.79 -6.19 15.47
C ASP A 17 0.54 -6.58 14.80
N ILE A 18 0.88 -5.97 13.65
CA ILE A 18 2.11 -6.29 12.89
C ILE A 18 3.18 -5.20 12.94
N ALA A 19 2.78 -3.93 13.07
CA ALA A 19 3.71 -2.82 13.10
C ALA A 19 4.41 -2.73 14.46
N ASN A 20 5.68 -2.36 14.44
CA ASN A 20 6.54 -2.21 15.60
C ASN A 20 7.54 -1.07 15.39
N ASP A 21 8.16 -0.62 16.49
CA ASP A 21 9.31 0.27 16.41
C ASP A 21 10.44 -0.35 15.56
N GLY A 22 11.11 0.50 14.79
CA GLY A 22 12.10 0.14 13.79
C GLY A 22 11.52 -0.17 12.41
N ASN A 23 10.19 -0.33 12.27
CA ASN A 23 9.60 -0.63 10.97
C ASN A 23 9.59 0.58 10.02
N VAL A 24 9.84 0.28 8.75
CA VAL A 24 9.51 1.13 7.61
C VAL A 24 8.14 0.75 7.08
N ILE A 25 7.22 1.71 7.07
CA ILE A 25 5.85 1.55 6.61
C ILE A 25 5.67 2.36 5.32
N VAL A 26 5.20 1.69 4.26
CA VAL A 26 4.77 2.36 3.03
C VAL A 26 3.25 2.33 2.99
N GLU A 27 2.62 3.49 3.08
CA GLU A 27 1.16 3.66 3.11
C GLU A 27 0.66 4.22 1.78
N LEU A 28 -0.10 3.41 1.04
CA LEU A 28 -0.70 3.74 -0.24
C LEU A 28 -2.18 4.09 -0.03
N GLY A 29 -2.53 5.36 -0.26
CA GLY A 29 -3.88 5.88 -0.04
C GLY A 29 -4.09 6.40 1.38
N CYS A 30 -3.17 7.23 1.90
CA CYS A 30 -3.26 7.74 3.26
C CYS A 30 -4.40 8.76 3.48
N HIS A 31 -5.02 9.27 2.40
CA HIS A 31 -6.01 10.32 2.40
C HIS A 31 -5.51 11.49 3.27
N VAL A 32 -6.33 11.98 4.20
CA VAL A 32 -6.01 13.07 5.12
C VAL A 32 -5.15 12.67 6.33
N GLY A 33 -4.58 11.46 6.35
CA GLY A 33 -3.60 11.03 7.36
C GLY A 33 -4.16 10.48 8.66
N ASN A 34 -5.45 10.11 8.72
CA ASN A 34 -6.05 9.62 9.96
C ASN A 34 -5.38 8.33 10.48
N THR A 35 -5.08 7.38 9.58
CA THR A 35 -4.39 6.15 9.96
C THR A 35 -2.91 6.43 10.22
N THR A 36 -2.25 7.20 9.34
CA THR A 36 -0.87 7.69 9.52
C THR A 36 -0.64 8.27 10.91
N LYS A 37 -1.48 9.21 11.34
CA LYS A 37 -1.37 9.86 12.66
C LYS A 37 -1.51 8.86 13.81
N LEU A 38 -2.46 7.92 13.72
CA LEU A 38 -2.62 6.89 14.75
C LEU A 38 -1.40 5.98 14.89
N ILE A 39 -0.67 5.75 13.79
CA ILE A 39 0.59 5.00 13.81
C ILE A 39 1.68 5.83 14.52
N LEU A 40 1.84 7.09 14.11
CA LEU A 40 2.84 8.01 14.66
C LEU A 40 2.61 8.34 16.14
N ASP A 41 1.36 8.35 16.59
CA ASP A 41 1.00 8.54 18.01
C ASP A 41 1.24 7.29 18.86
N LYS A 42 1.34 6.11 18.22
CA LYS A 42 1.47 4.82 18.91
C LYS A 42 2.91 4.31 18.99
N PHE A 43 3.72 4.60 17.98
CA PHE A 43 5.09 4.09 17.85
C PHE A 43 6.08 5.24 17.75
N ASP A 44 7.11 5.22 18.60
CA ASP A 44 8.08 6.31 18.73
C ASP A 44 9.15 6.27 17.63
N ASN A 45 9.41 5.09 17.04
CA ASN A 45 10.52 4.86 16.13
C ASN A 45 10.09 4.10 14.85
N VAL A 46 8.99 4.50 14.24
CA VAL A 46 8.62 4.06 12.87
C VAL A 46 9.11 5.06 11.84
N SER A 47 9.34 4.63 10.60
CA SER A 47 9.50 5.53 9.45
C SER A 47 8.34 5.32 8.48
N ILE A 48 7.61 6.37 8.10
CA ILE A 48 6.44 6.25 7.24
C ILE A 48 6.64 7.02 5.93
N ILE A 49 6.44 6.34 4.80
CA ILE A 49 6.24 6.97 3.50
C ILE A 49 4.75 6.88 3.17
N ALA A 50 4.04 7.99 3.30
CA ALA A 50 2.62 8.08 3.03
C ALA A 50 2.37 8.72 1.65
N ILE A 51 1.49 8.12 0.86
CA ILE A 51 1.28 8.49 -0.54
C ILE A 51 -0.21 8.62 -0.81
N ASP A 52 -0.61 9.76 -1.37
CA ASP A 52 -1.98 10.00 -1.83
C ASP A 52 -1.99 11.02 -2.97
N ASN A 53 -3.01 11.00 -3.81
CA ASN A 53 -3.17 11.94 -4.94
C ASN A 53 -4.37 12.86 -4.79
N SER A 54 -5.12 12.78 -3.69
CA SER A 54 -6.29 13.61 -3.47
C SER A 54 -5.87 15.04 -3.10
N PRO A 55 -6.51 16.09 -3.67
CA PRO A 55 -6.20 17.47 -3.34
C PRO A 55 -6.35 17.77 -1.85
N GLU A 56 -7.33 17.16 -1.18
CA GLU A 56 -7.60 17.34 0.25
C GLU A 56 -6.54 16.71 1.17
N ALA A 57 -5.70 15.80 0.66
CA ALA A 57 -4.59 15.22 1.41
C ALA A 57 -3.42 16.19 1.56
N ILE A 58 -3.15 17.03 0.56
CA ILE A 58 -1.91 17.82 0.43
C ILE A 58 -1.64 18.65 1.69
N ASP A 59 -2.47 19.66 1.94
CA ASP A 59 -2.26 20.58 3.07
C ASP A 59 -2.25 19.88 4.44
N LYS A 60 -2.97 18.77 4.57
CA LYS A 60 -3.09 18.05 5.85
C LYS A 60 -1.90 17.15 6.11
N MET A 61 -1.44 16.45 5.08
CA MET A 61 -0.29 15.56 5.17
C MET A 61 1.02 16.33 5.21
N GLU A 62 1.13 17.47 4.52
CA GLU A 62 2.30 18.35 4.65
C GLU A 62 2.45 18.88 6.08
N LYS A 63 1.36 19.39 6.68
CA LYS A 63 1.37 19.80 8.09
C LYS A 63 1.71 18.66 9.04
N LEU A 64 1.16 17.46 8.78
CA LEU A 64 1.50 16.29 9.59
C LEU A 64 2.98 15.90 9.45
N ALA A 65 3.56 16.04 8.26
CA ALA A 65 4.99 15.78 8.02
C ALA A 65 5.88 16.86 8.67
N ASP A 66 5.41 18.10 8.80
CA ASP A 66 6.09 19.15 9.57
C ASP A 66 6.10 18.84 11.09
N GLU A 67 5.04 18.19 11.59
CA GLU A 67 4.89 17.79 13.00
C GLU A 67 5.73 16.54 13.34
N TYR A 68 5.85 15.58 12.42
CA TYR A 68 6.49 14.29 12.65
C TYR A 68 7.66 14.08 11.69
N SER A 69 8.89 14.23 12.21
CA SER A 69 10.13 14.08 11.42
C SER A 69 10.34 12.71 10.78
N ASN A 70 9.61 11.70 11.26
CA ASN A 70 9.63 10.33 10.77
C ASN A 70 8.51 10.01 9.77
N LEU A 71 7.78 11.03 9.30
CA LEU A 71 6.81 10.96 8.22
C LEU A 71 7.35 11.68 6.98
N THR A 72 7.29 11.00 5.83
CA THR A 72 7.46 11.61 4.52
C THR A 72 6.19 11.48 3.71
N PHE A 73 5.63 12.60 3.26
CA PHE A 73 4.47 12.61 2.36
C PHE A 73 4.88 12.75 0.89
N ILE A 74 4.24 11.96 0.03
CA ILE A 74 4.35 12.07 -1.42
C ILE A 74 2.96 12.32 -2.01
N SER A 75 2.73 13.52 -2.51
CA SER A 75 1.58 13.79 -3.37
C SER A 75 1.80 13.13 -4.74
N GLY A 76 0.99 12.13 -5.08
CA GLY A 76 1.14 11.39 -6.34
C GLY A 76 0.26 10.16 -6.47
N ASP A 77 -0.01 9.78 -7.71
CA ASP A 77 -0.78 8.58 -8.04
C ASP A 77 0.10 7.33 -7.91
N VAL A 78 -0.24 6.43 -6.98
CA VAL A 78 0.49 5.18 -6.69
C VAL A 78 0.57 4.21 -7.87
N ARG A 79 -0.24 4.42 -8.91
CA ARG A 79 -0.18 3.66 -10.18
C ARG A 79 0.97 4.11 -11.08
N ARG A 80 1.59 5.26 -10.80
CA ARG A 80 2.64 5.85 -11.64
C ARG A 80 4.01 5.34 -11.23
N HIS A 81 4.81 4.90 -12.21
CA HIS A 81 6.13 4.33 -11.99
C HIS A 81 7.09 5.30 -11.27
N GLU A 82 7.02 6.58 -11.59
CA GLU A 82 7.80 7.64 -10.96
C GLU A 82 7.48 7.83 -9.47
N ILE A 83 6.26 7.53 -9.03
CA ILE A 83 5.87 7.61 -7.61
C ILE A 83 6.46 6.41 -6.87
N LEU A 84 6.37 5.21 -7.44
CA LEU A 84 7.06 4.02 -6.94
C LEU A 84 8.58 4.26 -6.84
N LEU A 85 9.20 4.78 -7.90
CA LEU A 85 10.64 5.05 -7.93
C LEU A 85 11.05 6.09 -6.90
N LYS A 86 10.23 7.13 -6.70
CA LYS A 86 10.45 8.16 -5.67
C LYS A 86 10.40 7.55 -4.27
N ALA A 87 9.37 6.76 -3.96
CA ALA A 87 9.24 6.08 -2.67
C ALA A 87 10.40 5.09 -2.45
N PHE A 88 10.74 4.29 -3.46
CA PHE A 88 11.82 3.32 -3.38
C PHE A 88 13.15 4.00 -3.04
N ARG A 89 13.50 5.11 -3.72
CA ARG A 89 14.73 5.88 -3.46
C ARG A 89 14.83 6.44 -2.05
N LEU A 90 13.71 6.70 -1.38
CA LEU A 90 13.71 7.29 -0.04
C LEU A 90 14.06 6.27 1.06
N THR A 91 13.62 5.02 0.92
CA THR A 91 13.79 4.03 1.99
C THR A 91 14.49 2.74 1.60
N GLN A 92 14.47 2.35 0.32
CA GLN A 92 15.01 1.08 -0.21
C GLN A 92 14.44 -0.22 0.40
N SER A 93 13.63 -0.14 1.45
CA SER A 93 13.04 -1.25 2.20
C SER A 93 11.59 -0.97 2.55
N CYS A 94 10.84 -2.00 2.93
CA CYS A 94 9.51 -1.86 3.50
C CYS A 94 9.29 -3.06 4.42
N ASP A 95 8.91 -2.85 5.67
CA ASP A 95 8.51 -3.93 6.56
C ASP A 95 7.01 -4.18 6.47
N VAL A 96 6.24 -3.08 6.37
CA VAL A 96 4.78 -3.10 6.28
C VAL A 96 4.31 -2.30 5.08
N LEU A 97 3.72 -2.98 4.10
CA LEU A 97 3.03 -2.36 2.98
C LEU A 97 1.53 -2.25 3.29
N SER A 98 1.04 -1.02 3.43
CA SER A 98 -0.33 -0.68 3.79
C SER A 98 -1.06 -0.16 2.55
N VAL A 99 -2.09 -0.85 2.06
CA VAL A 99 -2.82 -0.50 0.82
C VAL A 99 -4.30 -0.24 1.11
N ASP A 100 -4.70 1.03 1.11
CA ASP A 100 -6.10 1.47 1.29
C ASP A 100 -6.54 2.42 0.17
N LEU A 101 -6.91 1.86 -0.99
CA LEU A 101 -7.25 2.63 -2.18
C LEU A 101 -8.72 2.52 -2.56
N GLY A 102 -9.29 3.61 -3.07
CA GLY A 102 -10.55 3.60 -3.84
C GLY A 102 -11.80 3.17 -3.06
N GLY A 103 -11.84 3.39 -1.74
CA GLY A 103 -13.00 3.09 -0.89
C GLY A 103 -13.40 1.60 -0.84
N GLY A 104 -12.52 0.71 -1.32
CA GLY A 104 -12.73 -0.73 -1.38
C GLY A 104 -13.49 -1.26 -2.60
N TYR A 105 -13.74 -0.45 -3.64
CA TYR A 105 -14.60 -0.82 -4.78
C TYR A 105 -13.87 -1.33 -6.04
N HIS A 106 -12.55 -1.13 -6.16
CA HIS A 106 -11.77 -1.49 -7.35
C HIS A 106 -10.75 -2.60 -7.05
N PRO A 107 -11.18 -3.88 -6.92
CA PRO A 107 -10.29 -4.98 -6.53
C PRO A 107 -9.15 -5.20 -7.52
N ASP A 108 -9.38 -5.01 -8.81
CA ASP A 108 -8.38 -5.15 -9.87
C ASP A 108 -7.24 -4.12 -9.74
N THR A 109 -7.60 -2.86 -9.47
CA THR A 109 -6.64 -1.76 -9.32
C THR A 109 -5.83 -1.94 -8.04
N VAL A 110 -6.51 -2.26 -6.93
CA VAL A 110 -5.85 -2.52 -5.64
C VAL A 110 -4.88 -3.68 -5.77
N PHE A 111 -5.30 -4.79 -6.38
CA PHE A 111 -4.44 -5.95 -6.57
C PHE A 111 -3.22 -5.62 -7.44
N LYS A 112 -3.39 -4.93 -8.57
CA LYS A 112 -2.25 -4.52 -9.43
C LYS A 112 -1.27 -3.61 -8.69
N VAL A 113 -1.76 -2.62 -7.94
CA VAL A 113 -0.90 -1.73 -7.15
C VAL A 113 -0.15 -2.54 -6.09
N PHE A 114 -0.87 -3.33 -5.28
CA PHE A 114 -0.25 -4.23 -4.31
C PHE A 114 0.82 -5.12 -4.96
N TYR A 115 0.48 -5.77 -6.07
CA TYR A 115 1.36 -6.68 -6.80
C TYR A 115 2.67 -5.99 -7.16
N ILE A 116 2.61 -4.81 -7.80
CA ILE A 116 3.82 -4.10 -8.25
C ILE A 116 4.66 -3.60 -7.08
N TRP A 117 4.02 -3.01 -6.08
CA TRP A 117 4.71 -2.43 -4.92
C TRP A 117 5.33 -3.53 -4.05
N SER A 118 4.62 -4.64 -3.84
CA SER A 118 5.13 -5.78 -3.07
C SER A 118 6.27 -6.50 -3.79
N SER A 119 6.23 -6.65 -5.12
CA SER A 119 7.37 -7.20 -5.88
C SER A 119 8.60 -6.30 -5.82
N THR A 120 8.40 -4.98 -5.73
CA THR A 120 9.50 -4.01 -5.64
C THR A 120 10.14 -3.99 -4.25
N PHE A 121 9.33 -3.88 -3.21
CA PHE A 121 9.81 -3.67 -1.84
C PHE A 121 9.99 -4.96 -1.03
N LYS A 122 9.33 -6.05 -1.44
CA LYS A 122 9.32 -7.35 -0.76
C LYS A 122 9.02 -7.23 0.74
N PRO A 123 7.89 -6.61 1.11
CA PRO A 123 7.57 -6.33 2.50
C PRO A 123 7.33 -7.61 3.28
N THR A 124 7.80 -7.68 4.53
CA THR A 124 7.55 -8.80 5.46
C THR A 124 6.05 -9.02 5.68
N HIS A 125 5.30 -7.91 5.77
CA HIS A 125 3.86 -7.92 5.93
C HIS A 125 3.20 -6.97 4.93
N SER A 126 2.05 -7.40 4.40
CA SER A 126 1.18 -6.54 3.60
C SER A 126 -0.24 -6.54 4.14
N LEU A 127 -0.88 -5.39 4.05
CA LEU A 127 -2.28 -5.16 4.41
C LEU A 127 -2.99 -4.57 3.21
N ILE A 128 -4.14 -5.14 2.87
CA ILE A 128 -4.96 -4.67 1.76
C ILE A 128 -6.38 -4.43 2.27
N ARG A 129 -6.85 -3.18 2.18
CA ARG A 129 -8.23 -2.84 2.45
C ARG A 129 -9.05 -2.83 1.14
N ASN A 130 -9.82 -3.88 0.89
CA ASN A 130 -10.69 -3.94 -0.28
C ASN A 130 -11.85 -4.94 -0.14
N LYS A 131 -13.08 -4.51 -0.41
CA LYS A 131 -14.26 -5.38 -0.31
C LYS A 131 -14.26 -6.49 -1.35
N GLY A 132 -13.99 -6.14 -2.61
CA GLY A 132 -14.02 -7.11 -3.71
C GLY A 132 -12.99 -8.23 -3.56
N LEU A 133 -11.81 -7.93 -3.01
CA LEU A 133 -10.80 -8.95 -2.72
C LEU A 133 -11.22 -9.85 -1.55
N VAL A 134 -11.83 -9.29 -0.49
CA VAL A 134 -12.42 -10.10 0.59
C VAL A 134 -13.50 -11.04 0.05
N ASP A 135 -14.42 -10.53 -0.77
CA ASP A 135 -15.49 -11.32 -1.38
C ASP A 135 -14.91 -12.44 -2.28
N PHE A 136 -13.88 -12.12 -3.07
CA PHE A 136 -13.17 -13.09 -3.92
C PHE A 136 -12.50 -14.19 -3.08
N CYS A 137 -11.71 -13.82 -2.06
CA CYS A 137 -11.02 -14.78 -1.19
C CYS A 137 -12.00 -15.71 -0.46
N ASN A 138 -13.17 -15.22 -0.06
CA ASN A 138 -14.19 -16.02 0.61
C ASN A 138 -14.99 -16.93 -0.33
N SER A 139 -14.97 -16.66 -1.64
CA SER A 139 -15.77 -17.38 -2.63
C SER A 139 -14.94 -18.32 -3.51
N ALA A 140 -13.64 -18.06 -3.63
CA ALA A 140 -12.75 -18.84 -4.46
C ALA A 140 -12.47 -20.22 -3.84
N ALA A 141 -12.63 -21.28 -4.63
CA ALA A 141 -12.14 -22.61 -4.30
C ALA A 141 -10.86 -22.87 -5.11
N VAL A 142 -9.77 -23.20 -4.43
CA VAL A 142 -8.50 -23.52 -5.09
C VAL A 142 -8.55 -24.96 -5.58
N SER A 143 -8.63 -25.14 -6.89
CA SER A 143 -8.50 -26.45 -7.52
C SER A 143 -7.01 -26.74 -7.76
N CYS A 144 -6.41 -27.49 -6.84
CA CYS A 144 -5.17 -28.27 -7.01
C CYS A 144 -3.84 -27.54 -7.35
N GLU A 145 -3.53 -26.40 -6.73
CA GLU A 145 -2.21 -25.77 -6.85
C GLU A 145 -1.59 -25.48 -5.46
N ASP A 146 -0.34 -25.90 -5.26
CA ASP A 146 0.46 -25.65 -4.04
C ASP A 146 1.08 -24.25 -4.13
N PHE A 147 0.30 -23.20 -3.86
CA PHE A 147 0.85 -21.86 -3.70
C PHE A 147 1.19 -21.57 -2.24
N LYS A 148 2.33 -20.93 -2.02
CA LYS A 148 2.76 -20.42 -0.72
C LYS A 148 2.97 -18.91 -0.78
N SER A 149 2.56 -18.21 0.27
CA SER A 149 2.85 -16.81 0.51
C SER A 149 3.12 -16.65 2.00
N GLN A 150 4.37 -16.91 2.41
CA GLN A 150 4.75 -16.76 3.82
C GLN A 150 5.19 -15.33 4.14
N GLU A 151 5.77 -14.63 3.16
CA GLU A 151 6.54 -13.40 3.40
C GLU A 151 5.86 -12.09 3.00
N GLY A 152 4.53 -11.99 2.99
CA GLY A 152 3.87 -10.68 2.80
C GLY A 152 3.87 -10.16 1.35
N HIS A 153 4.45 -10.95 0.45
CA HIS A 153 4.40 -10.82 -1.00
C HIS A 153 4.15 -12.20 -1.62
N LEU A 154 3.97 -12.24 -2.94
CA LEU A 154 3.78 -13.49 -3.68
C LEU A 154 5.14 -14.15 -3.96
N GLU A 155 5.32 -15.41 -3.53
CA GLU A 155 6.61 -16.13 -3.69
C GLU A 155 7.02 -16.33 -5.15
N SER A 156 6.04 -16.42 -6.07
CA SER A 156 6.28 -16.57 -7.50
C SER A 156 7.04 -15.41 -8.15
N TYR A 157 7.25 -14.30 -7.43
CA TYR A 157 7.76 -13.05 -8.00
C TYR A 157 8.91 -12.41 -7.20
N ILE A 158 9.59 -13.19 -6.35
CA ILE A 158 10.69 -12.71 -5.52
C ILE A 158 11.81 -12.01 -6.34
N ASP A 159 12.04 -12.31 -7.62
CA ASP A 159 13.20 -11.77 -8.36
C ASP A 159 12.87 -10.80 -9.52
N GLU A 160 11.67 -10.20 -9.56
CA GLU A 160 11.31 -9.31 -10.68
C GLU A 160 11.81 -7.86 -10.60
N GLY A 161 12.32 -7.43 -9.44
CA GLY A 161 12.86 -6.08 -9.26
C GLY A 161 11.82 -4.96 -9.52
N ILE A 162 12.30 -3.77 -9.91
CA ILE A 162 11.41 -2.66 -10.30
C ILE A 162 11.03 -2.85 -11.78
N PRO A 163 9.73 -3.00 -12.13
CA PRO A 163 9.32 -3.17 -13.52
C PRO A 163 9.67 -1.94 -14.38
N PRO A 164 10.22 -2.11 -15.61
CA PRO A 164 10.57 -1.00 -16.49
C PRO A 164 9.31 -0.36 -17.07
N GLN A 165 8.89 0.79 -16.52
CA GLN A 165 7.61 1.48 -16.79
C GLN A 165 6.38 0.57 -16.64
N ILE A 166 5.43 0.98 -15.81
CA ILE A 166 4.20 0.19 -15.58
C ILE A 166 3.24 0.38 -16.76
N LYS A 167 3.44 -0.39 -17.83
CA LYS A 167 2.59 -0.39 -19.04
C LYS A 167 1.16 -0.84 -18.73
N GLU A 168 1.00 -1.65 -17.69
CA GLU A 168 -0.26 -2.23 -17.24
C GLU A 168 -1.26 -1.17 -16.79
N PHE A 169 -0.84 0.04 -16.40
CA PHE A 169 -1.73 1.15 -16.08
C PHE A 169 -1.97 2.13 -17.25
N GLU A 170 -1.08 2.14 -18.26
CA GLU A 170 -1.27 2.93 -19.50
C GLU A 170 -2.46 2.43 -20.32
N LEU A 171 -2.74 1.12 -20.28
CA LEU A 171 -3.88 0.51 -20.97
C LEU A 171 -5.25 0.96 -20.42
N TRP A 172 -5.31 1.53 -19.21
CA TRP A 172 -6.56 1.85 -18.49
C TRP A 172 -6.75 3.34 -18.20
N THR A 173 -5.70 4.16 -18.38
CA THR A 173 -5.79 5.62 -18.24
C THR A 173 -6.60 6.34 -19.34
N PRO A 174 -6.76 5.84 -20.59
CA PRO A 174 -7.54 6.54 -21.61
C PRO A 174 -9.02 6.70 -21.26
N SER A 175 -9.60 5.75 -20.51
CA SER A 175 -11.02 5.73 -20.13
C SER A 175 -11.34 6.59 -18.90
N LEU A 176 -10.35 7.03 -18.13
CA LEU A 176 -10.53 7.92 -16.97
C LEU A 176 -10.33 9.41 -17.29
N ARG A 177 -9.91 9.76 -18.51
CA ARG A 177 -9.75 11.16 -18.97
C ARG A 177 -11.02 11.78 -19.55
N LYS A 178 -12.17 11.11 -19.48
CA LYS A 178 -13.45 11.67 -19.91
C LYS A 178 -14.43 11.75 -18.76
N LYS A 179 -14.47 12.92 -18.12
CA LYS A 179 -15.69 13.63 -17.73
C LYS A 179 -15.37 15.11 -17.58
#